data_AF-A0A7C2CIV2-F1
#
_entry.id   AF-A0A7C2CIV2-F1
#
_cell.length_a   1.000
_cell.length_b   1.000
_cell.length_c   1.000
_cell.angle_alpha   90.00
_cell.angle_beta   90.00
_cell.angle_gamma   90.00
#
_symmetry.space_group_name_H-M   'P 1'
#
loop_
_entity.id
_entity.type
_entity.pdbx_description
1 polymer ?
#
loop_
_entity_poly.entity_id
_entity_poly.type
_entity_poly.pdbx_seq_one_letter_code
_entity_poly.pdbx_strand_id
1 'polypeptide(L)' 'MKIPIEGIRPALLSETAYRLLDSLRAFRHFFRHAYSYELGPKKIRLVLEEALKLREIYQKEIQNFLSQLGVEAD' A
#
# COMPACT_ATOMS: atom_id res chain seq x y z
N MET A 1 -8.53 0.80 -4.63
CA MET A 1 -8.73 -0.16 -5.74
C MET A 1 -8.76 -1.61 -5.21
N LYS A 2 -9.41 -1.84 -4.06
CA LYS A 2 -9.56 -3.17 -3.44
C LYS A 2 -10.80 -3.92 -3.94
N ILE A 3 -11.86 -3.18 -4.24
CA ILE A 3 -13.12 -3.76 -4.70
C ILE A 3 -13.01 -4.00 -6.21
N PRO A 4 -13.20 -5.25 -6.69
CA PRO A 4 -13.25 -5.54 -8.11
C PRO A 4 -14.56 -5.00 -8.71
N ILE A 5 -14.54 -4.72 -10.01
CA ILE A 5 -15.71 -4.40 -10.81
C ILE A 5 -15.82 -5.49 -11.86
N GLU A 6 -16.85 -6.31 -11.74
CA GLU A 6 -17.08 -7.46 -12.62
C GLU A 6 -17.10 -7.04 -14.09
N GLY A 7 -16.37 -7.76 -14.94
CA GLY A 7 -16.25 -7.49 -16.37
C GLY A 7 -15.48 -6.21 -16.75
N ILE A 8 -15.05 -5.38 -15.80
CA ILE A 8 -14.40 -4.09 -16.10
C ILE A 8 -13.00 -4.01 -15.52
N ARG A 9 -12.82 -4.27 -14.22
CA ARG A 9 -11.55 -4.05 -13.53
C ARG A 9 -11.37 -5.02 -12.37
N PRO A 10 -10.32 -5.85 -12.35
CA PRO A 10 -10.01 -6.66 -11.18
C PRO A 10 -9.62 -5.81 -9.97
N ALA A 11 -9.50 -6.45 -8.81
CA ALA A 11 -8.92 -5.80 -7.64
C ALA A 11 -7.41 -5.64 -7.85
N LEU A 12 -6.90 -4.42 -7.68
CA LEU A 12 -5.45 -4.15 -7.71
C LEU A 12 -4.78 -4.52 -6.39
N LEU A 13 -5.51 -4.37 -5.28
CA LEU A 13 -4.95 -4.53 -3.94
C LEU A 13 -5.67 -5.65 -3.21
N SER A 14 -4.91 -6.64 -2.74
CA SER A 14 -5.33 -7.54 -1.67
C SER A 14 -5.68 -6.77 -0.38
N GLU A 15 -6.38 -7.44 0.53
CA GLU A 15 -6.69 -6.86 1.84
C GLU A 15 -5.43 -6.48 2.62
N THR A 16 -4.38 -7.30 2.54
CA THR A 16 -3.11 -7.05 3.20
C THR A 16 -2.43 -5.80 2.64
N ALA A 17 -2.29 -5.70 1.31
CA ALA A 17 -1.69 -4.52 0.67
C ALA A 17 -2.51 -3.26 0.96
N TYR A 18 -3.84 -3.36 0.93
CA TYR A 18 -4.73 -2.26 1.26
C TYR A 18 -4.50 -1.72 2.68
N ARG A 19 -4.47 -2.59 3.70
CA ARG A 19 -4.24 -2.19 5.09
C ARG A 19 -2.87 -1.55 5.30
N LEU A 20 -1.82 -2.13 4.72
CA LEU A 20 -0.47 -1.57 4.81
C LEU A 20 -0.41 -0.17 4.18
N LEU A 21 -0.92 -0.02 2.96
CA LEU A 21 -0.99 1.27 2.28
C LEU A 21 -1.81 2.31 3.05
N ASP A 22 -2.91 1.89 3.69
CA ASP A 22 -3.74 2.78 4.49
C ASP A 22 -3.00 3.29 5.73
N SER A 23 -2.29 2.42 6.44
CA SER A 23 -1.43 2.81 7.57
C SER A 23 -0.33 3.78 7.14
N LEU A 24 0.38 3.49 6.05
CA LEU A 24 1.41 4.38 5.50
C LEU A 24 0.83 5.74 5.07
N ARG A 25 -0.37 5.75 4.48
CA ARG A 25 -1.09 6.97 4.13
C ARG A 25 -1.46 7.79 5.36
N ALA A 26 -1.96 7.14 6.42
CA ALA A 26 -2.28 7.79 7.68
C ALA A 26 -1.03 8.38 8.34
N PHE A 27 0.08 7.65 8.34
CA PHE A 27 1.36 8.16 8.84
C PHE A 27 1.84 9.38 8.04
N ARG A 28 1.76 9.33 6.70
CA ARG A 28 2.13 10.48 5.85
C ARG A 28 1.30 11.72 6.17
N HIS A 29 -0.01 11.55 6.38
CA HIS A 29 -0.89 12.66 6.78
C HIS A 29 -0.47 13.23 8.14
N PHE A 30 -0.24 12.36 9.13
CA PHE A 30 0.25 12.78 10.45
C PHE A 30 1.60 13.50 10.38
N PHE A 31 2.58 12.93 9.67
CA PHE A 31 3.94 13.47 9.55
C PHE A 31 3.94 14.88 8.95
N ARG A 32 3.08 15.15 7.96
CA ARG A 32 2.93 16.48 7.34
C ARG A 32 2.49 17.56 8.33
N HIS A 33 1.81 17.21 9.42
CA HIS A 33 1.32 18.18 10.40
C HIS A 33 2.09 18.14 11.73
N ALA A 34 3.08 17.26 11.85
CA ALA A 34 3.80 16.98 13.10
C ALA A 34 5.01 17.92 13.34
N TYR A 35 5.00 19.16 12.82
CA TYR A 35 6.16 20.07 12.90
C TYR A 35 6.60 20.39 14.33
N SER A 36 5.66 20.44 15.28
CA SER A 36 5.94 20.70 16.70
C SER A 36 5.89 19.43 17.56
N TYR A 37 5.76 18.25 16.95
CA TYR A 37 5.52 17.00 17.65
C TYR A 37 6.72 16.08 17.55
N GLU A 38 7.21 15.57 18.67
CA GLU A 38 8.29 14.60 18.68
C GLU A 38 7.80 13.24 18.18
N LEU A 39 8.43 12.73 17.11
CA LEU A 39 8.07 11.44 16.54
C LEU A 39 8.63 10.32 17.42
N GLY A 40 7.74 9.71 18.22
CA GLY A 40 8.11 8.60 19.08
C GLY A 40 8.71 7.43 18.29
N PRO A 41 9.86 6.86 18.70
CA PRO A 41 10.60 5.85 17.95
C PRO A 41 9.78 4.56 17.70
N LYS A 42 8.86 4.22 18.61
CA LYS A 42 7.94 3.09 18.45
C LYS A 42 7.01 3.26 17.24
N LYS A 43 6.50 4.47 17.01
CA LYS A 43 5.60 4.77 15.88
C LYS A 43 6.36 4.69 14.56
N ILE A 44 7.59 5.20 14.52
CA ILE A 44 8.46 5.11 13.35
C ILE A 44 8.80 3.67 13.01
N ARG A 45 9.17 2.85 14.02
CA ARG A 45 9.46 1.43 13.82
C ARG A 45 8.29 0.68 13.20
N LEU A 46 7.08 0.88 13.71
CA LEU A 46 5.88 0.21 13.19
C LEU A 46 5.64 0.53 11.71
N VAL A 47 5.70 1.82 11.35
CA VAL A 47 5.51 2.27 9.95
C VAL A 47 6.61 1.74 9.03
N LEU A 48 7.85 1.69 9.52
CA LEU A 48 8.97 1.12 8.76
C LEU A 48 8.75 -0.37 8.48
N GLU A 49 8.34 -1.15 9.49
CA GLU A 49 8.05 -2.58 9.33
C GLU A 49 6.92 -2.81 8.32
N GLU A 50 5.87 -1.98 8.35
CA GLU A 50 4.78 -2.04 7.38
C GLU A 50 5.22 -1.66 5.97
N ALA A 51 6.08 -0.66 5.82
CA ALA A 51 6.65 -0.26 4.54
C ALA A 51 7.51 -1.37 3.93
N LEU A 52 8.35 -2.02 4.75
CA LEU A 52 9.16 -3.16 4.32
C LEU A 52 8.28 -4.34 3.89
N LYS A 53 7.24 -4.68 4.68
CA LYS A 53 6.28 -5.72 4.30
C LYS A 53 5.56 -5.40 2.99
N LEU A 54 5.14 -4.15 2.80
CA LEU A 54 4.49 -3.71 1.58
C LEU A 54 5.41 -3.84 0.37
N ARG A 55 6.70 -3.52 0.52
CA ARG A 55 7.71 -3.60 -0.54
C ARG A 55 7.79 -5.01 -1.14
N GLU A 56 7.68 -6.04 -0.32
CA GLU A 56 7.74 -7.44 -0.77
C GLU A 56 6.50 -7.88 -1.56
N ILE A 57 5.36 -7.17 -1.45
CA ILE A 57 4.09 -7.60 -2.07
C ILE A 57 3.60 -6.67 -3.18
N TYR A 58 3.86 -5.36 -3.11
CA TYR A 58 3.19 -4.39 -4.01
C TYR A 58 3.53 -4.61 -5.49
N GLN A 59 4.76 -5.02 -5.81
CA GLN A 59 5.15 -5.32 -7.19
C GLN A 59 4.35 -6.49 -7.74
N LYS A 60 4.18 -7.56 -6.94
CA LYS A 60 3.40 -8.73 -7.33
C LYS A 60 1.93 -8.39 -7.51
N GLU A 61 1.36 -7.55 -6.65
CA GLU A 61 -0.03 -7.06 -6.78
C GLU A 61 -0.22 -6.30 -8.11
N ILE A 62 0.70 -5.40 -8.45
CA ILE A 62 0.67 -4.65 -9.71
C ILE A 62 0.81 -5.59 -10.92
N GLN A 63 1.78 -6.51 -10.89
CA GLN A 63 2.00 -7.44 -12.00
C GLN A 63 0.77 -8.33 -12.22
N ASN A 64 0.22 -8.92 -11.16
CA ASN A 64 -1.00 -9.71 -11.24
C ASN A 64 -2.17 -8.92 -11.83
N PHE A 65 -2.34 -7.67 -11.41
CA PHE A 65 -3.38 -6.79 -11.93
C PHE A 65 -3.21 -6.50 -13.42
N LEU A 66 -1.98 -6.18 -13.87
CA LEU A 66 -1.67 -5.93 -15.28
C LEU A 66 -1.88 -7.18 -16.13
N SER A 67 -1.43 -8.35 -15.67
CA SER A 67 -1.66 -9.62 -16.36
C SER A 67 -3.15 -9.93 -16.52
N GLN A 68 -3.97 -9.64 -15.50
CA GLN A 68 -5.43 -9.80 -15.57
C GLN A 68 -6.11 -8.81 -16.53
N LEU A 69 -5.46 -7.70 -16.85
CA LEU A 69 -5.93 -6.76 -17.87
C LEU A 69 -5.43 -7.10 -19.28
N GLY A 70 -4.62 -8.15 -19.45
CA GLY A 70 -4.03 -8.51 -20.73
C GLY A 70 -2.91 -7.57 -21.18
N VAL A 71 -2.30 -6.82 -20.24
CA VAL A 71 -1.10 -6.05 -20.52
C VAL A 71 0.10 -6.98 -20.34
N GLU A 72 0.79 -7.31 -21.44
CA GLU A 72 2.07 -8.02 -21.37
C GLU A 72 3.11 -7.07 -20.73
N ALA A 73 3.75 -7.54 -19.67
CA ALA A 73 4.86 -6.83 -19.04
C ALA A 73 6.14 -7.24 -19.78
N ASP A 74 6.62 -6.35 -20.66
CA ASP A 74 7.94 -6.45 -21.31
C ASP A 74 9.09 -6.52 -20.28
#